data_AF-A0A2D0NE06-F1
#
_entry.id   AF-A0A2D0NE06-F1
#
_cell.length_a   1.000
_cell.length_b   1.000
_cell.length_c   1.000
_cell.angle_alpha   90.00
_cell.angle_beta   90.00
_cell.angle_gamma   90.00
#
_symmetry.space_group_name_H-M   'P 1'
#
loop_
_entity.id
_entity.type
_entity.pdbx_description
1 polymer ?
#
loop_
_entity_poly.entity_id
_entity_poly.type
_entity_poly.pdbx_seq_one_letter_code
_entity_poly.pdbx_strand_id
1 'polypeptide(L)'
;MISTKLFKINQIPKRTRYNMRALHTITKTAGLSGMIFFFTFGMFSCKAILKDTDLNDLEKVVSMNMGPCYGNCPVYTITVYDNGIVAYEGERFTERRGVHIRDIGRSDLKALKQELVAANLFKFPNAFKSQIPDLPTVTIEYFEDGRSKVIRGKDGRPPQVLKIQELLEQIANEGEWKQQQAPATGVPEDFIAHELIVQLDREVVPEQWSRQYAQQDLRVVKRLSPNNSYWLVRYNTDAMHPNDMLRQMRQDPDVIKVEFNKSVQGRQRDR
;
A
#
# COMPACT_ATOMS: atom_id res chain seq x y z
N MET A 1 -64.82 -7.31 -12.39
CA MET A 1 -64.76 -8.65 -13.02
C MET A 1 -63.81 -8.60 -14.21
N ILE A 2 -63.13 -9.72 -14.53
CA ILE A 2 -61.97 -9.90 -15.45
C ILE A 2 -60.66 -9.61 -14.68
N SER A 3 -59.94 -10.54 -14.04
CA SER A 3 -59.55 -11.94 -14.31
C SER A 3 -58.66 -12.13 -15.54
N THR A 4 -57.34 -12.07 -15.33
CA THR A 4 -56.35 -12.60 -16.28
C THR A 4 -55.04 -13.01 -15.59
N LYS A 5 -54.99 -14.32 -15.32
CA LYS A 5 -53.87 -15.27 -15.57
C LYS A 5 -52.47 -14.95 -15.03
N LEU A 6 -52.14 -15.69 -13.96
CA LEU A 6 -50.79 -16.13 -13.60
C LEU A 6 -50.05 -16.77 -14.79
N PHE A 7 -48.82 -16.31 -15.03
CA PHE A 7 -47.86 -16.97 -15.92
C PHE A 7 -46.95 -17.89 -15.09
N LYS A 8 -47.04 -19.20 -15.37
CA LYS A 8 -46.15 -20.25 -14.86
C LYS A 8 -44.77 -20.11 -15.52
N ILE A 9 -43.71 -20.06 -14.71
CA ILE A 9 -42.32 -20.18 -15.18
C ILE A 9 -41.98 -21.67 -15.31
N ASN A 10 -41.46 -22.02 -16.48
CA ASN A 10 -41.12 -23.37 -16.93
C ASN A 10 -39.97 -24.00 -16.13
N GLN A 11 -40.09 -25.30 -15.94
CA GLN A 11 -39.13 -26.17 -15.27
C GLN A 11 -37.88 -26.43 -16.12
N ILE A 12 -36.74 -26.47 -15.44
CA ILE A 12 -35.40 -26.83 -15.93
C ILE A 12 -35.31 -28.35 -16.12
N PRO A 13 -34.78 -28.89 -17.24
CA PRO A 13 -34.64 -30.33 -17.43
C PRO A 13 -33.43 -30.91 -16.67
N LYS A 14 -33.65 -32.14 -16.17
CA LYS A 14 -32.79 -32.92 -15.27
C LYS A 14 -31.59 -33.53 -16.00
N ARG A 15 -30.42 -33.49 -15.34
CA ARG A 15 -29.20 -34.20 -15.75
C ARG A 15 -29.39 -35.72 -15.78
N THR A 16 -29.05 -36.32 -16.91
CA THR A 16 -29.04 -37.76 -17.17
C THR A 16 -27.94 -38.45 -16.36
N ARG A 17 -28.30 -39.51 -15.62
CA ARG A 17 -27.38 -40.46 -14.99
C ARG A 17 -26.98 -41.50 -16.03
N TYR A 18 -25.68 -41.75 -16.19
CA TYR A 18 -25.19 -42.98 -16.80
C TYR A 18 -24.60 -43.87 -15.70
N ASN A 19 -25.16 -45.07 -15.59
CA ASN A 19 -24.64 -46.19 -14.81
C ASN A 19 -24.50 -47.34 -15.81
N MET A 20 -23.32 -47.95 -15.93
CA MET A 20 -23.23 -49.31 -16.43
C MET A 20 -22.09 -50.05 -15.75
N ARG A 21 -22.46 -51.22 -15.22
CA ARG A 21 -21.67 -52.11 -14.38
C ARG A 21 -20.68 -52.94 -15.23
N ALA A 22 -19.54 -53.20 -14.60
CA ALA A 22 -18.75 -54.43 -14.51
C ALA A 22 -18.84 -55.49 -15.63
N LEU A 23 -17.66 -55.93 -16.09
CA LEU A 23 -17.35 -57.33 -16.37
C LEU A 23 -15.91 -57.64 -15.93
N HIS A 24 -15.76 -58.69 -15.13
CA HIS A 24 -14.51 -59.32 -14.71
C HIS A 24 -13.94 -60.17 -15.85
N THR A 25 -12.61 -60.23 -15.97
CA THR A 25 -11.90 -61.48 -16.28
C THR A 25 -10.45 -61.41 -15.83
N ILE A 26 -10.00 -62.51 -15.25
CA ILE A 26 -8.71 -62.74 -14.60
C ILE A 26 -7.71 -63.22 -15.64
N THR A 27 -6.45 -62.79 -15.59
CA THR A 27 -5.28 -63.66 -15.84
C THR A 27 -4.01 -63.08 -15.20
N LYS A 28 -3.25 -63.98 -14.56
CA LYS A 28 -1.93 -63.77 -13.92
C LYS A 28 -0.85 -63.62 -15.00
N THR A 29 0.24 -62.89 -14.72
CA THR A 29 1.60 -63.44 -14.49
C THR A 29 2.71 -62.39 -14.58
N ALA A 30 3.74 -62.63 -13.76
CA ALA A 30 5.16 -62.30 -13.90
C ALA A 30 5.59 -60.82 -13.87
N GLY A 31 6.48 -60.54 -12.92
CA GLY A 31 7.05 -59.22 -12.71
C GLY A 31 8.17 -58.88 -13.68
N LEU A 32 8.47 -57.58 -13.74
CA LEU A 32 9.83 -57.11 -13.88
C LEU A 32 9.92 -55.72 -13.25
N SER A 33 10.97 -55.56 -12.46
CA SER A 33 11.36 -54.34 -11.77
C SER A 33 11.45 -53.15 -12.74
N GLY A 34 10.66 -52.12 -12.50
CA GLY A 34 10.67 -50.86 -13.25
C GLY A 34 10.49 -49.72 -12.27
N MET A 35 11.62 -49.15 -11.84
CA MET A 35 11.74 -48.05 -10.89
C MET A 35 10.94 -46.83 -11.38
N ILE A 36 9.72 -46.65 -10.86
CA ILE A 36 8.92 -45.45 -11.06
C ILE A 36 9.63 -44.32 -10.30
N PHE A 37 10.47 -43.59 -11.01
CA PHE A 37 11.00 -42.32 -10.56
C PHE A 37 9.81 -41.35 -10.51
N PHE A 38 9.18 -41.26 -9.34
CA PHE A 38 8.30 -40.15 -8.99
C PHE A 38 9.15 -38.89 -9.04
N PHE A 39 9.25 -38.29 -10.23
CA PHE A 39 9.76 -36.95 -10.41
C PHE A 39 8.74 -36.03 -9.75
N THR A 40 8.91 -35.86 -8.44
CA THR A 40 8.28 -34.84 -7.62
C THR A 40 8.71 -33.51 -8.21
N PHE A 41 7.93 -33.04 -9.19
CA PHE A 41 8.07 -31.74 -9.80
C PHE A 41 7.84 -30.73 -8.67
N GLY A 42 8.95 -30.26 -8.10
CA GLY A 42 8.97 -29.32 -7.00
C GLY A 42 8.17 -28.11 -7.40
N MET A 43 7.12 -27.82 -6.62
CA MET A 43 6.42 -26.54 -6.71
C MET A 43 7.43 -25.46 -6.31
N PHE A 44 8.11 -24.87 -7.29
CA PHE A 44 8.88 -23.66 -7.08
C PHE A 44 7.90 -22.57 -6.66
N SER A 45 7.83 -22.36 -5.35
CA SER A 45 7.10 -21.28 -4.72
C SER A 45 7.65 -19.96 -5.24
N CYS A 46 6.89 -19.30 -6.13
CA CYS A 46 7.20 -17.99 -6.70
C CYS A 46 7.21 -16.85 -5.65
N LYS A 47 7.13 -17.17 -4.35
CA LYS A 47 6.98 -16.17 -3.27
C LYS A 47 8.26 -15.45 -2.89
N ALA A 48 9.44 -16.01 -3.16
CA ALA A 48 10.73 -15.46 -2.72
C ALA A 48 11.29 -14.35 -3.63
N ILE A 49 10.87 -14.29 -4.90
CA ILE A 49 11.49 -13.41 -5.91
C ILE A 49 11.16 -11.93 -5.66
N LEU A 50 9.97 -11.61 -5.18
CA LEU A 50 9.54 -10.21 -5.03
C LEU A 50 10.36 -9.43 -3.98
N LYS A 51 10.84 -10.07 -2.91
CA LYS A 51 11.46 -9.35 -1.78
C LYS A 51 12.84 -8.77 -2.12
N ASP A 52 13.53 -9.33 -3.11
CA ASP A 52 14.91 -8.99 -3.47
C ASP A 52 15.01 -8.10 -4.72
N THR A 53 13.87 -7.69 -5.28
CA THR A 53 13.84 -6.83 -6.47
C THR A 53 14.23 -5.40 -6.10
N ASP A 54 15.38 -4.92 -6.56
CA ASP A 54 15.71 -3.49 -6.52
C ASP A 54 14.88 -2.75 -7.58
N LEU A 55 14.02 -1.84 -7.12
CA LEU A 55 13.14 -1.05 -7.97
C LEU A 55 13.91 -0.04 -8.84
N ASN A 56 15.15 0.31 -8.46
CA ASN A 56 15.97 1.25 -9.21
C ASN A 56 16.54 0.66 -10.51
N ASP A 57 16.63 -0.66 -10.59
CA ASP A 57 17.15 -1.37 -11.77
C ASP A 57 16.06 -1.65 -12.82
N LEU A 58 14.81 -1.32 -12.52
CA LEU A 58 13.66 -1.61 -13.36
C LEU A 58 13.26 -0.42 -14.23
N GLU A 59 12.86 -0.70 -15.47
CA GLU A 59 12.35 0.32 -16.36
C GLU A 59 10.88 0.64 -16.02
N LYS A 60 10.58 1.93 -15.85
CA LYS A 60 9.23 2.41 -15.54
C LYS A 60 8.40 2.43 -16.83
N VAL A 61 7.13 2.04 -16.73
CA VAL A 61 6.15 2.16 -17.81
C VAL A 61 5.26 3.38 -17.56
N VAL A 62 4.72 3.48 -16.35
CA VAL A 62 3.87 4.59 -15.94
C VAL A 62 3.93 4.76 -14.43
N SER A 63 3.86 6.01 -13.99
CA SER A 63 3.73 6.39 -12.58
C SER A 63 2.54 7.32 -12.39
N MET A 64 1.86 7.21 -11.26
CA MET A 64 0.81 8.13 -10.85
C MET A 64 1.00 8.51 -9.38
N ASN A 65 1.01 9.82 -9.13
CA ASN A 65 0.99 10.39 -7.78
C ASN A 65 -0.39 11.02 -7.51
N MET A 66 -0.98 10.61 -6.39
CA MET A 66 -2.19 11.19 -5.81
C MET A 66 -1.77 12.19 -4.74
N GLY A 67 -1.93 13.48 -5.04
CA GLY A 67 -1.57 14.56 -4.13
C GLY A 67 -2.58 14.77 -2.99
N PRO A 68 -2.22 15.60 -1.99
CA PRO A 68 -3.08 15.86 -0.84
C PRO A 68 -4.34 16.65 -1.20
N CYS A 69 -5.35 16.51 -0.36
CA CYS A 69 -6.59 17.30 -0.34
C CYS A 69 -6.82 17.87 1.08
N TYR A 70 -7.87 18.67 1.28
CA TYR A 70 -8.21 19.22 2.60
C TYR A 70 -8.75 18.18 3.59
N GLY A 71 -9.26 17.04 3.10
CA GLY A 71 -9.75 15.93 3.92
C GLY A 71 -8.75 14.77 4.03
N ASN A 72 -9.28 13.57 4.23
CA ASN A 72 -8.49 12.33 4.40
C ASN A 72 -8.28 11.58 3.07
N CYS A 73 -8.00 12.30 1.97
CA CYS A 73 -7.72 11.63 0.70
C CYS A 73 -6.40 10.85 0.80
N PRO A 74 -6.35 9.58 0.37
CA PRO A 74 -5.11 8.81 0.32
C PRO A 74 -4.06 9.53 -0.53
N VAL A 75 -2.88 9.75 0.05
CA VAL A 75 -1.70 10.30 -0.62
C VAL A 75 -0.73 9.16 -0.86
N TYR A 76 -0.46 8.87 -2.12
CA TYR A 76 0.41 7.78 -2.52
C TYR A 76 0.98 7.98 -3.92
N THR A 77 2.03 7.23 -4.22
CA THR A 77 2.55 7.05 -5.58
C THR A 77 2.44 5.58 -5.97
N ILE A 78 1.95 5.31 -7.18
CA ILE A 78 1.99 3.98 -7.79
C ILE A 78 2.87 4.02 -9.03
N THR A 79 3.78 3.06 -9.17
CA THR A 79 4.67 2.93 -10.34
C THR A 79 4.59 1.51 -10.87
N VAL A 80 4.27 1.38 -12.16
CA VAL A 80 4.26 0.11 -12.87
C VAL A 80 5.55 -0.01 -13.68
N TYR A 81 6.24 -1.13 -13.55
CA TYR A 81 7.48 -1.45 -14.23
C TYR A 81 7.26 -2.37 -15.44
N ASP A 82 8.23 -2.40 -16.34
CA ASP A 82 8.18 -3.09 -17.62
C ASP A 82 8.09 -4.61 -17.53
N ASN A 83 8.53 -5.16 -16.39
CA ASN A 83 8.49 -6.57 -16.04
C ASN A 83 7.20 -7.02 -15.34
N GLY A 84 6.27 -6.10 -15.04
CA GLY A 84 5.00 -6.37 -14.36
C GLY A 84 5.03 -6.21 -12.85
N ILE A 85 6.18 -5.86 -12.28
CA ILE A 85 6.24 -5.40 -10.89
C ILE A 85 5.54 -4.05 -10.80
N VAL A 86 4.82 -3.85 -9.70
CA VAL A 86 4.20 -2.58 -9.35
C VAL A 86 4.63 -2.22 -7.94
N ALA A 87 5.08 -0.98 -7.75
CA ALA A 87 5.35 -0.40 -6.46
C ALA A 87 4.24 0.57 -6.07
N TYR A 88 3.79 0.48 -4.82
CA TYR A 88 2.88 1.40 -4.16
C TYR A 88 3.59 2.00 -2.96
N GLU A 89 3.80 3.32 -2.98
CA GLU A 89 4.39 4.07 -1.89
C GLU A 89 3.30 4.91 -1.22
N GLY A 90 2.79 4.41 -0.08
CA GLY A 90 1.76 5.08 0.68
C GLY A 90 2.34 6.08 1.69
N GLU A 91 1.82 7.31 1.69
CA GLU A 91 2.31 8.39 2.54
C GLU A 91 1.34 8.71 3.69
N ARG A 92 0.14 9.22 3.36
CA ARG A 92 -0.87 9.72 4.31
C ARG A 92 -2.26 9.21 3.97
N PHE A 93 -3.06 8.92 4.99
CA PHE A 93 -4.44 8.44 4.84
C PHE A 93 -4.57 7.20 3.94
N THR A 94 -3.50 6.40 3.86
CA THR A 94 -3.44 5.12 3.15
C THR A 94 -3.46 3.98 4.16
N GLU A 95 -4.11 2.87 3.84
CA GLU A 95 -4.04 1.65 4.66
C GLU A 95 -2.66 1.00 4.65
N ARG A 96 -1.82 1.31 3.63
CA ARG A 96 -0.53 0.66 3.37
C ARG A 96 0.59 1.70 3.30
N ARG A 97 1.12 2.12 4.45
CA ARG A 97 2.19 3.14 4.50
C ARG A 97 3.58 2.56 4.19
N GLY A 98 4.41 3.31 3.48
CA GLY A 98 5.71 2.85 2.99
C GLY A 98 5.61 2.14 1.64
N VAL A 99 6.72 1.54 1.21
CA VAL A 99 6.84 0.92 -0.11
C VAL A 99 6.35 -0.52 -0.05
N HIS A 100 5.35 -0.80 -0.88
CA HIS A 100 4.77 -2.12 -1.09
C HIS A 100 4.91 -2.51 -2.55
N ILE A 101 5.05 -3.81 -2.81
CA ILE A 101 5.16 -4.33 -4.16
C ILE A 101 4.22 -5.50 -4.40
N ARG A 102 3.82 -5.65 -5.65
CA ARG A 102 3.18 -6.86 -6.17
C ARG A 102 3.50 -7.05 -7.65
N ASP A 103 3.18 -8.23 -8.15
CA ASP A 103 3.19 -8.54 -9.58
C ASP A 103 1.74 -8.48 -10.10
N ILE A 104 1.48 -7.72 -11.17
CA ILE A 104 0.16 -7.67 -11.83
C ILE A 104 0.00 -8.77 -12.89
N GLY A 105 1.07 -9.47 -13.23
CA GLY A 105 1.09 -10.47 -14.27
C GLY A 105 1.13 -9.88 -15.69
N ARG A 106 1.54 -10.73 -16.63
CA ARG A 106 1.77 -10.34 -18.03
C ARG A 106 0.51 -9.88 -18.76
N SER A 107 -0.65 -10.44 -18.41
CA SER A 107 -1.93 -10.10 -19.05
C SER A 107 -2.32 -8.66 -18.75
N ASP A 108 -2.32 -8.29 -17.47
CA ASP A 108 -2.74 -6.96 -17.02
C ASP A 108 -1.73 -5.89 -17.45
N LEU A 109 -0.43 -6.21 -17.38
CA LEU A 109 0.60 -5.34 -17.92
C LEU A 109 0.42 -5.06 -19.41
N LYS A 110 0.11 -6.11 -20.20
CA LYS A 110 -0.13 -5.95 -21.64
C LYS A 110 -1.35 -5.08 -21.91
N ALA A 111 -2.45 -5.30 -21.19
CA ALA A 111 -3.65 -4.48 -21.30
C ALA A 111 -3.36 -3.00 -20.96
N LEU A 112 -2.63 -2.75 -19.87
CA LEU A 112 -2.22 -1.39 -19.48
C LEU A 112 -1.37 -0.72 -20.56
N LYS A 113 -0.34 -1.40 -21.10
CA LYS A 113 0.51 -0.87 -22.18
C LYS A 113 -0.32 -0.54 -23.43
N GLN A 114 -1.28 -1.37 -23.80
CA GLN A 114 -2.17 -1.10 -24.93
C GLN A 114 -3.02 0.17 -24.73
N GLU A 115 -3.53 0.37 -23.52
CA GLU A 115 -4.31 1.57 -23.18
C GLU A 115 -3.45 2.84 -23.17
N LEU A 116 -2.21 2.77 -22.68
CA LEU A 116 -1.26 3.90 -22.68
C LEU A 116 -0.94 4.35 -24.12
N VAL A 117 -0.67 3.40 -25.02
CA VAL A 117 -0.44 3.69 -26.44
C VAL A 117 -1.69 4.29 -27.08
N ALA A 118 -2.87 3.72 -26.84
CA ALA A 118 -4.14 4.20 -27.39
C ALA A 118 -4.51 5.62 -26.89
N ALA A 119 -4.14 5.95 -25.64
CA ALA A 119 -4.39 7.26 -25.06
C ALA A 119 -3.62 8.39 -25.78
N ASN A 120 -2.46 8.07 -26.37
CA ASN A 120 -1.57 9.00 -27.07
C ASN A 120 -1.31 10.26 -26.23
N LEU A 121 -0.79 10.06 -25.01
CA LEU A 121 -0.70 11.09 -23.98
C LEU A 121 0.18 12.28 -24.37
N PHE A 122 1.16 12.06 -25.25
CA PHE A 122 2.09 13.10 -25.71
C PHE A 122 1.40 14.29 -26.40
N LYS A 123 0.20 14.11 -26.95
CA LYS A 123 -0.56 15.19 -27.62
C LYS A 123 -1.17 16.22 -26.67
N PHE A 124 -1.30 15.89 -25.38
CA PHE A 124 -1.96 16.76 -24.39
C PHE A 124 -0.98 17.76 -23.76
N PRO A 125 -1.45 18.89 -23.21
CA PRO A 125 -0.60 19.76 -22.41
C PRO A 125 -0.14 19.07 -21.12
N ASN A 126 0.98 19.52 -20.54
CA ASN A 126 1.52 18.93 -19.31
C ASN A 126 0.70 19.27 -18.06
N ALA A 127 -0.12 20.32 -18.12
CA ALA A 127 -0.87 20.80 -16.97
C ALA A 127 -2.30 21.21 -17.36
N PHE A 128 -3.27 20.78 -16.55
CA PHE A 128 -4.66 21.19 -16.61
C PHE A 128 -4.98 22.02 -15.36
N LYS A 129 -5.20 23.32 -15.56
CA LYS A 129 -5.46 24.26 -14.47
C LYS A 129 -6.85 24.00 -13.89
N SER A 130 -6.94 24.06 -12.57
CA SER A 130 -8.18 23.91 -11.82
C SER A 130 -8.29 25.03 -10.79
N GLN A 131 -9.52 25.49 -10.54
CA GLN A 131 -9.82 26.44 -9.48
C GLN A 131 -10.49 25.76 -8.27
N ILE A 132 -10.67 24.44 -8.29
CA ILE A 132 -11.32 23.69 -7.20
C ILE A 132 -10.26 23.43 -6.10
N PRO A 133 -10.32 24.11 -4.93
CA PRO A 133 -9.27 24.01 -3.93
C PRO A 133 -9.20 22.61 -3.31
N ASP A 134 -10.35 21.99 -3.09
CA ASP A 134 -10.50 20.79 -2.28
C ASP A 134 -10.23 19.47 -3.02
N LEU A 135 -10.12 19.50 -4.34
CA LEU A 135 -9.85 18.29 -5.14
C LEU A 135 -8.33 17.97 -5.14
N PRO A 136 -7.92 16.70 -4.96
CA PRO A 136 -6.51 16.35 -5.03
C PRO A 136 -5.97 16.59 -6.44
N THR A 137 -4.69 16.91 -6.51
CA THR A 137 -3.98 16.96 -7.81
C THR A 137 -3.46 15.57 -8.13
N VAL A 138 -3.76 15.09 -9.33
CA VAL A 138 -3.21 13.84 -9.86
C VAL A 138 -2.11 14.19 -10.85
N THR A 139 -0.96 13.54 -10.71
CA THR A 139 0.15 13.64 -11.65
C THR A 139 0.40 12.25 -12.24
N ILE A 140 0.26 12.10 -13.55
CA ILE A 140 0.61 10.87 -14.28
C ILE A 140 1.86 11.14 -15.11
N GLU A 141 2.84 10.26 -15.01
CA GLU A 141 4.04 10.26 -15.85
C GLU A 141 4.10 8.95 -16.65
N TYR A 142 4.07 9.06 -17.98
CA TYR A 142 4.19 7.93 -18.90
C TYR A 142 5.61 7.90 -19.50
N PHE A 143 6.21 6.72 -19.59
CA PHE A 143 7.57 6.52 -20.10
C PHE A 143 7.52 5.68 -21.38
N GLU A 144 8.16 6.18 -22.44
CA GLU A 144 8.20 5.54 -23.76
C GLU A 144 9.46 5.95 -24.51
N ASP A 145 10.23 4.97 -25.00
CA ASP A 145 11.44 5.16 -25.82
C ASP A 145 12.45 6.16 -25.22
N GLY A 146 12.72 6.04 -23.92
CA GLY A 146 13.66 6.92 -23.20
C GLY A 146 13.18 8.35 -22.99
N ARG A 147 11.92 8.67 -23.33
CA ARG A 147 11.26 9.95 -23.05
C ARG A 147 10.18 9.75 -22.00
N SER A 148 9.81 10.82 -21.29
CA SER A 148 8.64 10.81 -20.42
C SER A 148 7.65 11.92 -20.76
N LYS A 149 6.37 11.66 -20.45
CA LYS A 149 5.25 12.59 -20.58
C LYS A 149 4.57 12.76 -19.23
N VAL A 150 4.66 13.95 -18.67
CA VAL A 150 3.95 14.32 -17.44
C VAL A 150 2.63 15.02 -17.78
N ILE A 151 1.54 14.58 -17.16
CA ILE A 151 0.23 15.23 -17.18
C ILE A 151 -0.22 15.43 -15.73
N ARG A 152 -0.45 16.68 -15.34
CA ARG A 152 -0.86 17.07 -13.98
C ARG A 152 -2.17 17.86 -14.01
N GLY A 153 -3.08 17.57 -13.10
CA GLY A 153 -4.31 18.36 -12.94
C GLY A 153 -5.26 17.80 -11.90
N LYS A 154 -6.37 18.50 -11.68
CA LYS A 154 -7.45 18.06 -10.78
C LYS A 154 -8.66 17.60 -11.60
N ASP A 155 -9.37 18.55 -12.20
CA ASP A 155 -10.48 18.36 -13.14
C ASP A 155 -10.08 18.78 -14.56
N GLY A 156 -11.03 18.68 -15.51
CA GLY A 156 -10.85 19.11 -16.90
C GLY A 156 -9.85 18.28 -17.72
N ARG A 157 -9.37 17.16 -17.17
CA ARG A 157 -8.44 16.25 -17.85
C ARG A 157 -9.18 15.43 -18.92
N PRO A 158 -8.55 15.13 -20.06
CA PRO A 158 -9.19 14.39 -21.15
C PRO A 158 -9.68 13.00 -20.68
N PRO A 159 -10.76 12.45 -21.26
CA PRO A 159 -11.27 11.13 -20.92
C PRO A 159 -10.22 10.02 -20.98
N GLN A 160 -9.26 10.12 -21.90
CA GLN A 160 -8.15 9.17 -22.03
C GLN A 160 -7.24 9.19 -20.79
N VAL A 161 -6.96 10.38 -20.23
CA VAL A 161 -6.16 10.53 -19.01
C VAL A 161 -6.92 9.99 -17.80
N LEU A 162 -8.23 10.25 -17.73
CA LEU A 162 -9.09 9.74 -16.67
C LEU A 162 -9.16 8.20 -16.69
N LYS A 163 -9.28 7.59 -17.87
CA LYS A 163 -9.25 6.13 -18.02
C LYS A 163 -7.94 5.51 -17.52
N ILE A 164 -6.79 6.13 -17.81
CA ILE A 164 -5.50 5.67 -17.28
C ILE A 164 -5.43 5.80 -15.76
N GLN A 165 -5.93 6.91 -15.19
CA GLN A 165 -6.05 7.06 -13.74
C GLN A 165 -6.89 5.94 -13.14
N GLU A 166 -8.09 5.67 -13.67
CA GLU A 166 -8.99 4.63 -13.16
C GLU A 166 -8.32 3.24 -13.17
N LEU A 167 -7.58 2.90 -14.23
CA LEU A 167 -6.83 1.64 -14.30
C LEU A 167 -5.73 1.58 -13.24
N LEU A 168 -4.99 2.66 -13.01
CA LEU A 168 -3.93 2.70 -11.99
C LEU A 168 -4.51 2.67 -10.57
N GLU A 169 -5.64 3.32 -10.33
CA GLU A 169 -6.39 3.23 -9.07
C GLU A 169 -6.91 1.81 -8.83
N GLN A 170 -7.41 1.14 -9.86
CA GLN A 170 -7.82 -0.26 -9.77
C GLN A 170 -6.62 -1.15 -9.39
N ILE A 171 -5.48 -0.98 -10.07
CA ILE A 171 -4.25 -1.71 -9.75
C ILE A 171 -3.79 -1.43 -8.30
N ALA A 172 -3.92 -0.19 -7.82
CA ALA A 172 -3.55 0.21 -6.47
C ALA A 172 -4.45 -0.44 -5.40
N ASN A 173 -5.75 -0.51 -5.64
CA ASN A 173 -6.74 -0.95 -4.66
C ASN A 173 -6.87 -2.47 -4.60
N GLU A 174 -6.56 -3.18 -5.68
CA GLU A 174 -6.69 -4.63 -5.79
C GLU A 174 -5.38 -5.39 -5.53
N GLY A 175 -5.53 -6.67 -5.17
CA GLY A 175 -4.42 -7.62 -5.03
C GLY A 175 -3.76 -7.66 -3.65
N GLU A 176 -2.93 -8.69 -3.46
CA GLU A 176 -2.14 -8.86 -2.25
C GLU A 176 -0.79 -8.15 -2.39
N TRP A 177 -0.55 -7.19 -1.50
CA TRP A 177 0.67 -6.38 -1.47
C TRP A 177 1.66 -6.92 -0.45
N LYS A 178 2.95 -6.89 -0.79
CA LYS A 178 4.05 -7.22 0.11
C LYS A 178 4.82 -5.97 0.47
N GLN A 179 4.98 -5.69 1.76
CA GLN A 179 5.81 -4.57 2.21
C GLN A 179 7.27 -4.86 1.88
N GLN A 180 7.89 -3.96 1.12
CA GLN A 180 9.33 -3.96 0.81
C GLN A 180 10.08 -3.03 1.75
N GLN A 181 9.51 -1.85 2.04
CA GLN A 181 10.13 -0.84 2.92
C GLN A 181 9.07 -0.26 3.86
N ALA A 182 9.44 -0.10 5.13
CA ALA A 182 8.62 0.60 6.11
C ALA A 182 8.49 2.09 5.73
N PRO A 183 7.42 2.78 6.17
CA PRO A 183 7.32 4.21 5.94
C PRO A 183 8.53 4.94 6.54
N ALA A 184 9.11 5.84 5.75
CA ALA A 184 10.16 6.71 6.26
C ALA A 184 9.59 7.53 7.42
N THR A 185 10.25 7.49 8.57
CA THR A 185 9.82 8.20 9.78
C THR A 185 10.20 9.69 9.73
N GLY A 186 11.11 10.07 8.82
CA GLY A 186 11.71 11.41 8.77
C GLY A 186 12.49 11.78 10.04
N VAL A 187 12.81 10.78 10.87
CA VAL A 187 13.55 10.89 12.12
C VAL A 187 14.94 10.29 11.90
N PRO A 188 16.03 10.96 12.28
CA PRO A 188 17.36 10.39 12.15
C PRO A 188 17.50 9.06 12.91
N GLU A 189 18.33 8.14 12.42
CA GLU A 189 18.42 6.76 12.93
C GLU A 189 18.86 6.65 14.40
N ASP A 190 19.50 7.68 14.94
CA ASP A 190 19.91 7.76 16.35
C ASP A 190 18.75 8.12 17.29
N PHE A 191 17.53 8.30 16.78
CA PHE A 191 16.33 8.58 17.55
C PHE A 191 15.27 7.48 17.42
N ILE A 192 14.45 7.34 18.46
CA ILE A 192 13.35 6.37 18.50
C ILE A 192 12.07 7.10 18.07
N ALA A 193 11.61 6.86 16.84
CA ALA A 193 10.54 7.64 16.20
C ALA A 193 9.21 7.67 16.97
N HIS A 194 8.86 6.59 17.67
CA HIS A 194 7.63 6.48 18.46
C HIS A 194 7.80 6.91 19.92
N GLU A 195 8.95 7.48 20.31
CA GLU A 195 9.24 7.93 21.67
C GLU A 195 9.59 9.42 21.72
N LEU A 196 8.91 10.14 22.60
CA LEU A 196 9.16 11.54 22.88
C LEU A 196 9.52 11.74 24.35
N ILE A 197 10.48 12.62 24.61
CA ILE A 197 10.75 13.18 25.93
C ILE A 197 10.03 14.51 25.99
N VAL A 198 9.06 14.61 26.89
CA VAL A 198 8.21 15.79 27.05
C VAL A 198 8.44 16.38 28.44
N GLN A 199 8.71 17.69 28.49
CA GLN A 199 8.63 18.47 29.71
C GLN A 199 7.24 19.10 29.78
N LEU A 200 6.44 18.66 30.74
CA LEU A 200 5.13 19.24 30.99
C LEU A 200 5.24 20.40 31.99
N ASP A 201 4.25 21.29 31.96
CA ASP A 201 4.05 22.22 33.07
C ASP A 201 3.87 21.45 34.40
N ARG A 202 4.26 22.06 35.51
CA ARG A 202 4.26 21.43 36.83
C ARG A 202 2.87 21.09 37.34
N GLU A 203 1.86 21.83 36.90
CA GLU A 203 0.47 21.62 37.32
C GLU A 203 -0.23 20.53 36.51
N VAL A 204 0.38 20.07 35.41
CA VAL A 204 -0.20 19.11 34.48
C VAL A 204 -0.03 17.68 34.99
N VAL A 205 -1.15 16.96 35.09
CA VAL A 205 -1.16 15.52 35.40
C VAL A 205 -0.93 14.72 34.10
N PRO A 206 0.21 14.04 33.91
CA PRO A 206 0.58 13.44 32.63
C PRO A 206 -0.44 12.43 32.08
N GLU A 207 -1.00 11.59 32.94
CA GLU A 207 -1.97 10.55 32.56
C GLU A 207 -3.33 11.12 32.15
N GLN A 208 -3.65 12.34 32.60
CA GLN A 208 -4.85 13.06 32.16
C GLN A 208 -4.57 13.81 30.87
N TRP A 209 -3.45 14.55 30.81
CA TRP A 209 -2.97 15.25 29.63
C TRP A 209 -2.85 14.31 28.43
N SER A 210 -2.29 13.10 28.60
CA SER A 210 -2.11 12.18 27.46
C SER A 210 -3.41 11.74 26.80
N ARG A 211 -4.57 11.87 27.49
CA ARG A 211 -5.88 11.49 26.94
C ARG A 211 -6.33 12.38 25.79
N GLN A 212 -5.84 13.62 25.70
CA GLN A 212 -6.17 14.49 24.56
C GLN A 212 -5.59 13.97 23.24
N TYR A 213 -4.57 13.12 23.32
CA TYR A 213 -3.93 12.44 22.19
C TYR A 213 -4.40 10.99 22.04
N ALA A 214 -5.63 10.67 22.44
CA ALA A 214 -6.17 9.31 22.38
C ALA A 214 -6.19 8.73 20.97
N GLN A 215 -6.40 9.57 19.94
CA GLN A 215 -6.37 9.14 18.54
C GLN A 215 -4.98 8.66 18.09
N GLN A 216 -3.91 9.18 18.71
CA GLN A 216 -2.53 8.78 18.44
C GLN A 216 -2.06 7.65 19.36
N ASP A 217 -2.93 7.11 20.21
CA ASP A 217 -2.60 6.10 21.23
C ASP A 217 -1.43 6.55 22.13
N LEU A 218 -1.41 7.83 22.54
CA LEU A 218 -0.34 8.35 23.40
C LEU A 218 -0.42 7.74 24.81
N ARG A 219 0.72 7.23 25.28
CA ARG A 219 0.90 6.61 26.60
C ARG A 219 2.08 7.22 27.32
N VAL A 220 1.89 7.55 28.60
CA VAL A 220 2.98 7.90 29.50
C VAL A 220 3.71 6.61 29.90
N VAL A 221 5.01 6.53 29.60
CA VAL A 221 5.83 5.34 29.89
C VAL A 221 6.43 5.44 31.28
N LYS A 222 7.14 6.54 31.55
CA LYS A 222 7.79 6.78 32.85
C LYS A 222 8.19 8.22 33.03
N ARG A 223 8.33 8.62 34.29
CA ARG A 223 9.01 9.85 34.67
C ARG A 223 10.52 9.71 34.52
N LEU A 224 11.19 10.70 33.94
CA LEU A 224 12.64 10.68 33.71
C LEU A 224 13.42 11.50 34.74
N SER A 225 12.79 12.48 35.39
CA SER A 225 13.43 13.31 36.40
C SER A 225 12.53 13.47 37.64
N PRO A 226 13.07 13.33 38.86
CA PRO A 226 12.30 13.51 40.09
C PRO A 226 11.95 14.99 40.36
N ASN A 227 12.76 15.93 39.87
CA ASN A 227 12.62 17.36 40.18
C ASN A 227 12.08 18.17 38.99
N ASN A 228 12.30 17.68 37.77
CA ASN A 228 11.80 18.28 36.55
C ASN A 228 10.69 17.39 35.98
N SER A 229 9.61 17.98 35.46
CA SER A 229 8.46 17.24 34.91
C SER A 229 8.75 16.65 33.52
N TYR A 230 9.88 15.96 33.37
CA TYR A 230 10.22 15.21 32.16
C TYR A 230 9.60 13.82 32.19
N TRP A 231 8.92 13.49 31.10
CA TRP A 231 8.21 12.23 30.90
C TRP A 231 8.64 11.62 29.58
N LEU A 232 8.90 10.32 29.59
CA LEU A 232 8.97 9.53 28.38
C LEU A 232 7.55 9.14 28.00
N VAL A 233 7.15 9.45 26.78
CA VAL A 233 5.85 9.06 26.21
C VAL A 233 6.06 8.28 24.92
N ARG A 234 5.10 7.40 24.63
CA ARG A 234 5.04 6.59 23.40
C ARG A 234 3.72 6.81 22.69
N TYR A 235 3.73 6.78 21.36
CA TYR A 235 2.52 6.92 20.54
C TYR A 235 2.61 6.04 19.30
N ASN A 236 1.49 5.86 18.60
CA ASN A 236 1.41 5.09 17.36
C ASN A 236 1.83 5.95 16.14
N THR A 237 2.97 5.61 15.51
CA THR A 237 3.51 6.31 14.33
C THR A 237 2.68 6.12 13.06
N ASP A 238 1.81 5.11 13.03
CA ASP A 238 0.86 4.92 11.93
C ASP A 238 -0.29 5.92 12.03
N ALA A 239 -0.69 6.27 13.26
CA ALA A 239 -1.75 7.24 13.52
C ALA A 239 -1.30 8.68 13.27
N MET A 240 -0.02 9.00 13.50
CA MET A 240 0.55 10.32 13.22
C MET A 240 2.04 10.21 12.87
N HIS A 241 2.46 10.92 11.82
CA HIS A 241 3.86 10.94 11.42
C HIS A 241 4.73 11.61 12.51
N PRO A 242 5.96 11.14 12.78
CA PRO A 242 6.74 11.62 13.91
C PRO A 242 6.99 13.12 13.96
N ASN A 243 7.39 13.73 12.85
CA ASN A 243 7.63 15.17 12.79
C ASN A 243 6.34 15.99 12.95
N ASP A 244 5.18 15.42 12.62
CA ASP A 244 3.88 16.08 12.82
C ASP A 244 3.47 16.01 14.30
N MET A 245 3.68 14.86 14.96
CA MET A 245 3.47 14.72 16.41
C MET A 245 4.36 15.70 17.19
N LEU A 246 5.64 15.80 16.81
CA LEU A 246 6.57 16.74 17.42
C LEU A 246 6.13 18.20 17.23
N ARG A 247 5.64 18.56 16.03
CA ARG A 247 5.14 19.90 15.74
C ARG A 247 3.88 20.22 16.54
N GLN A 248 2.95 19.27 16.63
CA GLN A 248 1.70 19.42 17.39
C GLN A 248 2.00 19.60 18.88
N MET A 249 2.84 18.76 19.47
CA MET A 249 3.21 18.91 20.89
C MET A 249 3.98 20.20 21.19
N ARG A 250 4.72 20.76 20.22
CA ARG A 250 5.36 22.09 20.39
C ARG A 250 4.36 23.25 20.44
N GLN A 251 3.14 23.04 19.98
CA GLN A 251 2.07 24.03 19.99
C GLN A 251 1.11 23.84 21.17
N ASP A 252 1.27 22.76 21.94
CA ASP A 252 0.47 22.45 23.11
C ASP A 252 0.91 23.35 24.28
N PRO A 253 0.00 24.17 24.87
CA PRO A 253 0.35 25.09 25.95
C PRO A 253 0.83 24.39 27.23
N ASP A 254 0.46 23.11 27.43
CA ASP A 254 0.88 22.32 28.60
C ASP A 254 2.29 21.74 28.44
N VAL A 255 2.90 21.88 27.25
CA VAL A 255 4.22 21.35 26.91
C VAL A 255 5.26 22.47 26.89
N ILE A 256 6.17 22.45 27.86
CA ILE A 256 7.31 23.38 27.93
C ILE A 256 8.37 23.03 26.88
N LYS A 257 8.68 21.74 26.74
CA LYS A 257 9.71 21.24 25.80
C LYS A 257 9.33 19.85 25.30
N VAL A 258 9.63 19.55 24.05
CA VAL A 258 9.52 18.20 23.50
C VAL A 258 10.65 17.91 22.51
N GLU A 259 11.20 16.71 22.60
CA GLU A 259 12.21 16.17 21.68
C GLU A 259 12.09 14.65 21.54
N PHE A 260 12.62 14.08 20.47
CA PHE A 260 12.69 12.63 20.31
C PHE A 260 13.64 12.01 21.34
N ASN A 261 13.29 10.82 21.82
CA ASN A 261 14.23 10.03 22.61
C ASN A 261 15.36 9.51 21.71
N LYS A 262 16.59 9.49 22.24
CA LYS A 262 17.76 8.96 21.53
C LYS A 262 17.90 7.47 21.77
N SER A 263 18.22 6.74 20.71
CA SER A 263 18.74 5.38 20.76
C SER A 263 20.07 5.40 21.50
N VAL A 264 20.14 4.74 22.66
CA VAL A 264 21.42 4.52 23.33
C VAL A 264 22.11 3.36 22.61
N GLN A 265 22.91 3.65 21.58
CA GLN A 265 23.87 2.68 21.10
C GLN A 265 24.83 2.38 22.25
N GLY A 266 24.80 1.14 22.74
CA GLY A 266 25.65 0.71 23.83
C GLY A 266 27.09 1.01 23.48
N ARG A 267 27.74 1.89 24.25
CA ARG A 267 29.18 2.11 24.19
C ARG A 267 29.81 0.73 24.41
N GLN A 268 30.33 0.09 23.36
CA GLN A 268 31.20 -1.06 23.56
C GLN A 268 32.32 -0.57 24.46
N ARG A 269 32.30 -1.02 25.72
CA ARG A 269 33.42 -0.84 26.61
C ARG A 269 34.48 -1.78 26.07
N ASP A 270 35.40 -1.25 25.27
CA ASP A 270 36.68 -1.89 25.02
C ASP A 270 37.27 -2.22 26.41
N ARG A 271 37.31 -3.50 26.72
CA ARG A 271 38.04 -4.08 27.85
C ARG A 271 39.31 -4.70 27.31
#